data_AF-A0A2V8H8M0-F1
#
_entry.id   AF-A0A2V8H8M0-F1
#
_cell.length_a   1.000
_cell.length_b   1.000
_cell.length_c   1.000
_cell.angle_alpha   90.00
_cell.angle_beta   90.00
_cell.angle_gamma   90.00
#
_symmetry.space_group_name_H-M   'P 1'
#
loop_
_entity.id
_entity.type
_entity.pdbx_description
1 polymer ?
#
loop_
_entity_poly.entity_id
_entity_poly.type
_entity_poly.pdbx_seq_one_letter_code
_entity_poly.pdbx_strand_id
1 'polypeptide(L)'
;MRNVAINGDVLQKTGGCQGCEDATAISQQMLSGDGYVQFSPGETNTFWYAGLTRRTDAAQHNDMDFAFRFNGARQADVVENGTYRGGDTSYAPGDIFRIAIVNGRVQYQKNGAL
;
A
#
# COMPACT_ATOMS: atom_id res chain seq x y z
N MET A 1 14.63 -3.49 2.62
CA MET A 1 14.14 -3.47 1.23
C MET A 1 14.66 -4.69 0.49
N ARG A 2 13.88 -5.27 -0.41
CA ARG A 2 14.25 -6.41 -1.27
C ARG A 2 13.65 -6.21 -2.64
N ASN A 3 14.43 -6.39 -3.72
CA ASN A 3 14.00 -6.24 -5.12
C ASN A 3 13.32 -4.89 -5.47
N VAL A 4 13.59 -3.86 -4.65
CA VAL A 4 13.03 -2.51 -4.78
C VAL A 4 14.19 -1.52 -4.82
N ALA A 5 14.08 -0.52 -5.69
CA ALA A 5 14.92 0.67 -5.69
C ALA A 5 14.11 1.92 -5.36
N ILE A 6 14.78 2.93 -4.80
CA ILE A 6 14.23 4.26 -4.55
C ILE A 6 14.79 5.21 -5.60
N ASN A 7 13.92 5.97 -6.26
CA ASN A 7 14.31 7.07 -7.14
C ASN A 7 13.53 8.34 -6.75
N GLY A 8 14.17 9.22 -5.96
CA GLY A 8 13.47 10.30 -5.28
C GLY A 8 12.41 9.74 -4.34
N ASP A 9 11.15 10.12 -4.56
CA ASP A 9 10.01 9.67 -3.76
C ASP A 9 9.30 8.45 -4.36
N VAL A 10 9.89 7.81 -5.39
CA VAL A 10 9.32 6.65 -6.08
C VAL A 10 9.96 5.36 -5.60
N LEU A 11 9.12 4.41 -5.19
CA LEU A 11 9.50 3.01 -4.98
C LEU A 11 9.21 2.21 -6.24
N GLN A 12 10.22 1.53 -6.77
CA GLN A 12 10.10 0.75 -7.99
C GLN A 12 10.62 -0.67 -7.77
N LYS A 13 9.85 -1.69 -8.18
CA LYS A 13 10.35 -3.07 -8.28
C LYS A 13 11.37 -3.14 -9.41
N THR A 14 12.59 -3.61 -9.12
CA THR A 14 13.72 -3.63 -10.07
C THR A 14 14.31 -5.01 -10.33
N GLY A 15 13.86 -6.05 -9.61
CA GLY A 15 14.38 -7.40 -9.76
C GLY A 15 13.45 -8.47 -9.22
N GLY A 16 13.95 -9.71 -9.13
CA GLY A 16 13.15 -10.88 -8.76
C GLY A 16 12.43 -11.51 -9.96
N CYS A 17 11.38 -12.28 -9.70
CA CYS A 17 10.52 -12.82 -10.76
C CYS A 17 9.34 -11.91 -11.09
N GLN A 18 8.90 -11.96 -12.34
CA GLN A 18 7.74 -11.23 -12.84
C GLN A 18 6.45 -11.86 -12.30
N GLY A 19 5.55 -11.04 -11.78
CA GLY A 19 4.29 -11.49 -11.17
C GLY A 19 4.42 -12.11 -9.77
N CYS A 20 5.64 -12.21 -9.22
CA CYS A 20 5.89 -12.71 -7.88
C CYS A 20 5.83 -11.61 -6.82
N GLU A 21 5.36 -11.98 -5.63
CA GLU A 21 5.39 -11.13 -4.44
C GLU A 21 6.74 -11.20 -3.72
N ASP A 22 7.81 -10.84 -4.41
CA ASP A 22 9.18 -10.89 -3.89
C ASP A 22 9.84 -9.51 -3.77
N ALA A 23 9.06 -8.44 -3.92
CA ALA A 23 9.48 -7.06 -3.77
C ALA A 23 8.82 -6.43 -2.54
N THR A 24 9.63 -5.88 -1.63
CA THR A 24 9.15 -5.33 -0.36
C THR A 24 9.98 -4.14 0.08
N ALA A 25 9.29 -3.12 0.60
CA ALA A 25 9.88 -2.00 1.32
C ALA A 25 9.10 -1.78 2.62
N ILE A 26 9.79 -1.32 3.66
CA ILE A 26 9.20 -0.92 4.94
C ILE A 26 9.78 0.44 5.32
N SER A 27 8.96 1.33 5.88
CA SER A 27 9.42 2.63 6.35
C SER A 27 10.38 2.49 7.53
N GLN A 28 11.31 3.43 7.66
CA GLN A 28 12.13 3.56 8.87
C GLN A 28 11.35 4.21 10.02
N GLN A 29 10.32 4.99 9.70
CA GLN A 29 9.45 5.66 10.66
C GLN A 29 8.28 4.75 11.05
N MET A 30 7.81 4.93 12.28
CA MET A 30 6.67 4.22 12.84
C MET A 30 5.64 5.22 13.36
N LEU A 31 4.35 4.91 13.21
CA LEU A 31 3.28 5.67 13.83
C LEU A 31 3.06 5.16 15.26
N SER A 32 3.18 6.03 16.25
CA SER A 32 2.93 5.71 17.67
C SER A 32 1.53 6.14 18.16
N GLY A 33 0.68 6.63 17.25
CA GLY A 33 -0.65 7.16 17.52
C GLY A 33 -1.33 7.58 16.23
N ASP A 34 -2.14 8.63 16.29
CA ASP A 34 -2.77 9.22 15.11
C ASP A 34 -1.71 9.69 14.09
N GLY A 35 -2.00 9.48 12.81
CA GLY A 35 -1.07 9.69 11.72
C GLY A 35 -1.53 9.00 10.46
N TYR A 36 -0.74 9.04 9.40
CA TYR A 36 -1.13 8.41 8.14
C TYR A 36 0.08 8.01 7.30
N VAL A 37 -0.16 7.08 6.38
CA VAL A 37 0.67 6.87 5.20
C VAL A 37 -0.11 7.33 3.97
N GLN A 38 0.57 8.00 3.05
CA GLN A 38 -0.01 8.46 1.79
C GLN A 38 0.93 8.10 0.65
N PHE A 39 0.36 7.65 -0.45
CA PHE A 39 1.10 7.28 -1.65
C PHE A 39 0.24 7.47 -2.90
N SER A 40 0.87 7.43 -4.06
CA SER A 40 0.20 7.54 -5.35
C SER A 40 0.62 6.39 -6.26
N PRO A 41 -0.32 5.64 -6.86
CA PRO A 41 0.01 4.68 -7.91
C PRO A 41 0.66 5.39 -9.10
N GLY A 42 1.79 4.86 -9.58
CA GLY A 42 2.45 5.34 -10.81
C GLY A 42 1.97 4.63 -12.09
N GLU A 43 1.26 3.52 -11.94
CA GLU A 43 0.87 2.59 -13.00
C GLU A 43 -0.45 1.91 -12.64
N THR A 44 -1.07 1.20 -13.59
CA THR A 44 -2.41 0.60 -13.39
C THR A 44 -2.52 -0.89 -13.73
N ASN A 45 -1.42 -1.47 -14.19
CA ASN A 45 -1.35 -2.78 -14.84
C ASN A 45 -0.52 -3.81 -14.05
N THR A 46 -0.17 -3.50 -12.80
CA THR A 46 0.60 -4.36 -11.91
C THR A 46 -0.15 -4.61 -10.60
N PHE A 47 0.15 -5.73 -9.96
CA PHE A 47 -0.48 -6.17 -8.72
C PHE A 47 0.44 -5.92 -7.53
N TRP A 48 0.00 -5.10 -6.57
CA TRP A 48 0.80 -4.75 -5.39
C TRP A 48 -0.07 -4.24 -4.23
N TYR A 49 0.54 -4.14 -3.05
CA TYR A 49 -0.10 -3.67 -1.83
C TYR A 49 0.70 -2.53 -1.21
N ALA A 50 0.01 -1.62 -0.53
CA ALA A 50 0.65 -0.64 0.34
C ALA A 50 -0.25 -0.24 1.51
N GLY A 51 0.36 0.01 2.66
CA GLY A 51 -0.34 0.46 3.85
C GLY A 51 0.46 0.34 5.14
N LEU A 52 -0.21 -0.08 6.20
CA LEU A 52 0.33 -0.13 7.56
C LEU A 52 0.47 -1.58 8.04
N THR A 53 1.55 -1.83 8.77
CA THR A 53 1.78 -3.08 9.50
C THR A 53 2.54 -2.76 10.78
N ARG A 54 2.34 -3.57 11.82
CA ARG A 54 3.14 -3.56 13.06
C ARG A 54 4.45 -4.31 12.94
N ARG A 55 4.66 -5.04 11.84
CA ARG A 55 5.93 -5.72 11.57
C ARG A 55 7.04 -4.70 11.32
N THR A 56 8.26 -5.09 11.63
CA THR A 56 9.48 -4.29 11.41
C THR A 56 10.46 -4.95 10.43
N ASP A 57 10.10 -6.12 9.92
CA ASP A 57 10.82 -6.89 8.91
C ASP A 57 10.09 -6.87 7.57
N ALA A 58 10.54 -7.71 6.62
CA ALA A 58 9.92 -7.78 5.30
C ALA A 58 8.51 -8.40 5.39
N ALA A 59 7.49 -7.56 5.35
CA ALA A 59 6.10 -7.98 5.32
C ALA A 59 5.70 -8.54 3.94
N GLN A 60 4.83 -9.55 3.96
CA GLN A 60 4.05 -10.02 2.82
C GLN A 60 2.62 -9.46 2.93
N HIS A 61 1.79 -9.62 1.90
CA HIS A 61 0.43 -9.08 1.85
C HIS A 61 -0.45 -9.60 2.99
N ASN A 62 -0.23 -10.85 3.41
CA ASN A 62 -0.96 -11.47 4.52
C ASN A 62 -0.53 -10.92 5.89
N ASP A 63 0.64 -10.28 5.98
CA ASP A 63 1.15 -9.61 7.17
C ASP A 63 0.71 -8.13 7.27
N MET A 64 0.04 -7.59 6.25
CA MET A 64 -0.47 -6.23 6.26
C MET A 64 -1.68 -6.12 7.19
N ASP A 65 -1.59 -5.30 8.22
CA ASP A 65 -2.71 -5.04 9.13
C ASP A 65 -3.82 -4.27 8.40
N PHE A 66 -3.44 -3.22 7.65
CA PHE A 66 -4.34 -2.36 6.87
C PHE A 66 -3.69 -1.96 5.55
N ALA A 67 -4.33 -2.22 4.42
CA ALA A 67 -3.74 -1.98 3.11
C ALA A 67 -4.77 -1.60 2.04
N PHE A 68 -4.30 -0.91 1.02
CA PHE A 68 -4.89 -0.98 -0.31
C PHE A 68 -4.18 -2.07 -1.13
N ARG A 69 -4.97 -2.86 -1.85
CA ARG A 69 -4.51 -3.74 -2.91
C ARG A 69 -4.83 -3.09 -4.25
N PHE A 70 -3.86 -3.06 -5.15
CA PHE A 70 -4.04 -2.66 -6.55
C PHE A 70 -3.99 -3.91 -7.40
N ASN A 71 -5.05 -4.20 -8.14
CA ASN A 71 -5.23 -5.52 -8.76
C ASN A 71 -4.63 -5.67 -10.17
N GLY A 72 -3.91 -4.66 -10.67
CA GLY A 72 -3.39 -4.61 -12.04
C GLY A 72 -4.43 -4.45 -13.15
N ALA A 73 -5.68 -4.14 -12.79
CA ALA A 73 -6.78 -3.91 -13.73
C ALA A 73 -7.53 -2.60 -13.41
N ARG A 74 -6.79 -1.55 -13.02
CA ARG A 74 -7.34 -0.22 -12.67
C ARG A 74 -8.34 -0.23 -11.51
N GLN A 75 -8.39 -1.29 -10.71
CA GLN A 75 -9.19 -1.34 -9.50
C GLN A 75 -8.32 -1.52 -8.26
N ALA A 76 -8.67 -0.81 -7.21
CA ALA A 76 -8.11 -0.95 -5.88
C ALA A 76 -9.20 -1.36 -4.89
N ASP A 77 -8.80 -2.08 -3.85
CA ASP A 77 -9.69 -2.50 -2.78
C ASP A 77 -8.97 -2.50 -1.43
N VAL A 78 -9.76 -2.52 -0.36
CA VAL A 78 -9.25 -2.56 1.01
C VAL A 78 -8.99 -4.00 1.43
N VAL A 79 -7.82 -4.22 2.01
CA VAL A 79 -7.39 -5.49 2.59
C VAL A 79 -6.97 -5.25 4.04
N GLU A 80 -7.51 -6.05 4.96
CA GLU A 80 -7.16 -6.03 6.38
C GLU A 80 -6.79 -7.42 6.87
N ASN A 81 -5.62 -7.53 7.51
CA ASN A 81 -5.02 -8.80 7.93
C ASN A 81 -5.01 -9.81 6.77
N GLY A 82 -4.54 -9.38 5.59
CA GLY A 82 -4.49 -10.20 4.38
C GLY A 82 -5.83 -10.53 3.73
N THR A 83 -6.97 -10.07 4.29
CA THR A 83 -8.30 -10.42 3.79
C THR A 83 -9.00 -9.21 3.18
N TYR A 84 -9.60 -9.40 2.01
CA TYR A 84 -10.45 -8.39 1.36
C TYR A 84 -11.59 -7.92 2.27
N ARG A 85 -11.86 -6.61 2.25
CA ARG A 85 -12.89 -5.93 3.05
C ARG A 85 -13.85 -5.05 2.24
N GLY A 86 -13.73 -5.01 0.92
CA GLY A 86 -14.51 -4.11 0.06
C GLY A 86 -13.80 -2.80 -0.21
N GLY A 87 -14.56 -1.73 -0.44
CA GLY A 87 -14.00 -0.42 -0.80
C GLY A 87 -13.48 -0.36 -2.23
N ASP A 88 -14.05 -1.17 -3.13
CA ASP A 88 -13.66 -1.22 -4.53
C ASP A 88 -13.77 0.16 -5.18
N THR A 89 -12.67 0.59 -5.78
CA THR A 89 -12.60 1.88 -6.45
C THR A 89 -11.68 1.81 -7.64
N SER A 90 -12.08 2.49 -8.71
CA SER A 90 -11.19 2.65 -9.85
C SER A 90 -10.02 3.54 -9.46
N TYR A 91 -8.89 3.40 -10.14
CA TYR A 91 -7.75 4.30 -9.94
C TYR A 91 -7.01 4.60 -11.23
N ALA A 92 -6.37 5.77 -11.24
CA ALA A 92 -5.48 6.23 -12.29
C ALA A 92 -4.13 6.66 -11.69
N PRO A 93 -3.06 6.71 -12.50
CA PRO A 93 -1.80 7.27 -12.05
C PRO A 93 -1.98 8.71 -11.54
N GLY A 94 -1.37 9.04 -10.41
CA GLY A 94 -1.52 10.35 -9.78
C GLY A 94 -2.68 10.48 -8.79
N ASP A 95 -3.59 9.50 -8.71
CA ASP A 95 -4.56 9.43 -7.60
C ASP A 95 -3.81 9.31 -6.27
N ILE A 96 -4.34 9.94 -5.21
CA ILE A 96 -3.74 9.95 -3.88
C ILE A 96 -4.53 8.99 -2.99
N PHE A 97 -3.86 7.93 -2.52
CA PHE A 97 -4.41 6.99 -1.55
C PHE A 97 -3.79 7.26 -0.18
N ARG A 98 -4.64 7.27 0.85
CA ARG A 98 -4.22 7.48 2.23
C ARG A 98 -4.87 6.48 3.15
N ILE A 99 -4.07 5.94 4.07
CA ILE A 99 -4.55 5.16 5.22
C ILE A 99 -4.17 5.94 6.47
N ALA A 100 -5.18 6.43 7.19
CA ALA A 100 -5.01 7.28 8.36
C ALA A 100 -5.54 6.61 9.62
N ILE A 101 -4.87 6.82 10.74
CA ILE A 101 -5.35 6.52 12.09
C ILE A 101 -5.82 7.85 12.69
N VAL A 102 -7.10 7.93 13.03
CA VAL A 102 -7.72 9.12 13.61
C VAL A 102 -8.57 8.70 14.81
N ASN A 103 -8.23 9.22 15.99
CA ASN A 103 -8.82 8.80 17.27
C ASN A 103 -8.82 7.27 17.44
N GLY A 104 -7.72 6.62 17.05
CA GLY A 104 -7.58 5.15 17.12
C GLY A 104 -8.42 4.36 16.11
N ARG A 105 -9.03 5.00 15.11
CA ARG A 105 -9.78 4.35 14.03
C ARG A 105 -9.07 4.50 12.70
N VAL A 106 -9.03 3.42 11.93
CA VAL A 106 -8.47 3.43 10.58
C VAL A 106 -9.48 4.01 9.59
N GLN A 107 -9.00 4.90 8.72
CA GLN A 107 -9.74 5.52 7.63
C GLN A 107 -8.97 5.33 6.33
N TYR A 108 -9.70 4.91 5.30
CA TYR A 108 -9.21 4.80 3.93
C TYR A 108 -9.70 6.02 3.16
N GLN A 109 -8.82 6.64 2.38
CA GLN A 109 -9.17 7.81 1.59
C GLN A 109 -8.58 7.73 0.20
N LYS A 110 -9.34 8.22 -0.79
CA LYS A 110 -8.89 8.46 -2.15
C LYS A 110 -9.14 9.92 -2.51
N ASN A 111 -8.10 10.65 -2.92
CA ASN A 111 -8.19 12.06 -3.31
C ASN A 111 -8.86 12.95 -2.24
N GLY A 112 -8.64 12.62 -0.96
CA GLY A 112 -9.22 13.33 0.18
C GLY A 112 -10.67 12.96 0.52
N ALA A 113 -11.33 12.12 -0.28
CA ALA A 113 -12.64 11.56 0.03
C ALA A 113 -12.48 10.26 0.83
N LEU A 114 -13.36 10.05 1.82
CA LEU A 114 -13.52 8.81 2.58
C LEU A 114 -14.17 7.71 1.73
#